data_AF-A0A8J4B9A3-F1
#
_entry.id   AF-A0A8J4B9A3-F1
#
_cell.length_a   1.000
_cell.length_b   1.000
_cell.length_c   1.000
_cell.angle_alpha   90.00
_cell.angle_beta   90.00
_cell.angle_gamma   90.00
#
_symmetry.space_group_name_H-M   'P 1'
#
loop_
_entity.id
_entity.type
_entity.pdbx_description
1 polymer ?
#
loop_
_entity_poly.entity_id
_entity_poly.type
_entity_poly.pdbx_seq_one_letter_code
_entity_poly.pdbx_strand_id
1 'polypeptide(L)'
;MFVFFPSFSIFFHLYLGRIPSFHFPSSWNAKSDAVLFFGRSALVESLLSDPAALRQQIPPGLRWLGLLGTALTAAIARWLRDKYREESSRTSLTRVLDVFREAQAVLRGPGALGPDGERHLVGGALSYADIAMAVAVQALKPFGPSSAASARPPLKVLQPYQAEFADLIAWRDALFAKYFPTDTKSD
;
A
#
# COMPACT_ATOMS: atom_id res chain seq x y z
N MET A 1 -0.87 -13.88 -10.27
CA MET A 1 -2.19 -13.35 -9.84
C MET A 1 -1.96 -11.90 -9.47
N PHE A 2 -2.42 -10.96 -10.30
CA PHE A 2 -2.30 -9.54 -9.96
C PHE A 2 -3.20 -9.30 -8.75
N VAL A 3 -2.60 -8.99 -7.60
CA VAL A 3 -3.36 -8.43 -6.48
C VAL A 3 -3.79 -7.04 -6.95
N PHE A 4 -4.97 -7.01 -7.56
CA PHE A 4 -5.71 -5.78 -7.78
C PHE A 4 -5.72 -5.07 -6.44
N PHE A 5 -5.34 -3.79 -6.39
CA PHE A 5 -5.85 -2.94 -5.34
C PHE A 5 -7.31 -2.70 -5.72
N PRO A 6 -8.32 -3.42 -5.17
CA PRO A 6 -9.68 -2.92 -5.31
C PRO A 6 -9.66 -1.50 -4.76
N SER A 7 -10.35 -0.57 -5.43
CA SER A 7 -10.60 0.74 -4.85
C SER A 7 -11.11 0.53 -3.43
N PHE A 8 -10.45 1.13 -2.44
CA PHE A 8 -10.67 0.89 -1.01
C PHE A 8 -12.15 1.06 -0.62
N SER A 9 -12.87 1.89 -1.38
CA SER A 9 -14.31 2.11 -1.28
C SER A 9 -15.16 0.83 -1.42
N ILE A 10 -14.73 -0.16 -2.22
CA ILE A 10 -15.46 -1.42 -2.43
C ILE A 10 -15.26 -2.38 -1.26
N PHE A 11 -14.06 -2.44 -0.69
CA PHE A 11 -13.74 -3.36 0.41
C PHE A 11 -14.46 -2.97 1.71
N PHE A 12 -14.64 -1.66 1.94
CA PHE A 12 -15.29 -1.15 3.15
C PHE A 12 -16.81 -1.41 3.19
N HIS A 13 -17.47 -1.49 2.03
CA HIS A 13 -18.92 -1.69 1.97
C HIS A 13 -19.36 -3.13 2.25
N LEU A 14 -18.47 -4.11 2.03
CA LEU A 14 -18.81 -5.53 2.15
C LEU A 14 -18.60 -6.12 3.56
N TYR A 15 -17.84 -5.47 4.44
CA TYR A 15 -17.40 -6.08 5.71
C TYR A 15 -17.77 -5.35 6.99
N LEU A 16 -18.22 -4.08 6.94
CA LEU A 16 -18.49 -3.30 8.15
C LEU A 16 -19.92 -2.76 8.15
N GLY A 17 -20.82 -3.55 8.75
CA GLY A 17 -22.18 -3.13 9.04
C GLY A 17 -22.20 -1.89 9.95
N ARG A 18 -22.85 -0.83 9.45
CA ARG A 18 -23.42 0.31 10.19
C ARG A 18 -22.53 0.88 11.31
N ILE A 19 -21.42 1.48 10.90
CA ILE A 19 -20.63 2.36 11.76
C ILE A 19 -21.31 3.75 11.79
N PRO A 20 -21.52 4.37 12.96
CA PRO A 20 -22.06 5.73 13.07
C PRO A 20 -21.16 6.72 12.33
N SER A 21 -21.77 7.76 11.75
CA SER A 21 -21.13 8.81 10.96
C SER A 21 -19.95 9.45 11.70
N PHE A 22 -18.75 8.93 11.43
CA PHE A 22 -17.49 9.52 11.85
C PHE A 22 -17.37 10.93 11.24
N HIS A 23 -17.15 11.94 12.09
CA HIS A 23 -16.68 13.24 11.60
C HIS A 23 -15.25 13.05 11.05
N PHE A 24 -15.16 12.84 9.74
CA PHE A 24 -13.90 12.60 9.06
C PHE A 24 -13.06 13.87 9.00
N PRO A 25 -11.78 13.83 9.42
CA PRO A 25 -10.78 14.66 8.77
C PRO A 25 -10.56 14.07 7.36
N SER A 26 -11.38 14.51 6.40
CA SER A 26 -11.36 14.10 4.98
C SER A 26 -9.97 14.16 4.32
N SER A 27 -9.05 14.91 4.93
CA SER A 27 -7.68 15.08 4.47
C SER A 27 -6.85 13.80 4.46
N TRP A 28 -7.02 12.87 5.41
CA TRP A 28 -6.18 11.66 5.48
C TRP A 28 -6.45 10.67 4.34
N ASN A 29 -7.71 10.55 3.91
CA ASN A 29 -8.05 9.73 2.75
C ASN A 29 -7.38 10.26 1.47
N ALA A 30 -7.48 11.58 1.23
CA ALA A 30 -6.83 12.20 0.08
C ALA A 30 -5.31 12.03 0.09
N LYS A 31 -4.70 12.06 1.28
CA LYS A 31 -3.25 11.83 1.46
C LYS A 31 -2.86 10.39 1.17
N SER A 32 -3.59 9.40 1.71
CA SER A 32 -3.33 7.99 1.40
C SER A 32 -3.53 7.70 -0.07
N ASP A 33 -4.56 8.27 -0.70
CA ASP A 33 -4.81 8.12 -2.13
C ASP A 33 -3.66 8.67 -2.97
N ALA A 34 -3.11 9.84 -2.62
CA ALA A 34 -1.94 10.40 -3.29
C ALA A 34 -0.71 9.46 -3.26
N VAL A 35 -0.49 8.79 -2.13
CA VAL A 35 0.57 7.78 -1.99
C VAL A 35 0.26 6.52 -2.80
N LEU A 36 -0.98 6.04 -2.76
CA LEU A 36 -1.38 4.82 -3.45
C LEU A 36 -1.37 4.99 -4.98
N PHE A 37 -1.81 6.14 -5.51
CA PHE A 37 -1.73 6.43 -6.94
C PHE A 37 -0.29 6.45 -7.43
N PHE A 38 0.61 7.12 -6.69
CA PHE A 38 2.03 7.10 -6.98
C PHE A 38 2.59 5.68 -6.95
N GLY A 39 2.32 4.94 -5.86
CA GLY A 39 2.84 3.59 -5.65
C GLY A 39 2.39 2.60 -6.73
N ARG A 40 1.14 2.65 -7.17
CA ARG A 40 0.61 1.79 -8.25
C ARG A 40 1.30 2.08 -9.58
N SER A 41 1.43 3.37 -9.95
CA SER A 41 2.11 3.76 -11.18
C SER A 41 3.58 3.35 -11.15
N ALA A 42 4.31 3.65 -10.06
CA ALA A 42 5.70 3.26 -9.89
C ALA A 42 5.91 1.73 -9.91
N LEU A 43 4.98 0.95 -9.34
CA LEU A 43 5.03 -0.51 -9.37
C LEU A 43 4.92 -1.05 -10.81
N VAL A 44 3.96 -0.53 -11.58
CA VAL A 44 3.75 -0.96 -12.97
C VAL A 44 4.93 -0.56 -13.85
N GLU A 45 5.47 0.64 -13.69
CA GLU A 45 6.68 1.07 -14.41
C GLU A 45 7.89 0.18 -14.06
N SER A 46 8.07 -0.13 -12.77
CA SER A 46 9.13 -1.06 -12.34
C SER A 46 8.94 -2.45 -12.96
N LEU A 47 7.70 -2.94 -13.03
CA LEU A 47 7.40 -4.24 -13.64
C LEU A 47 7.70 -4.23 -15.14
N LEU A 48 7.33 -3.17 -15.87
CA LEU A 48 7.60 -3.03 -17.31
C LEU A 48 9.09 -2.89 -17.61
N SER A 49 9.88 -2.36 -16.68
CA SER A 49 11.33 -2.23 -16.82
C SER A 49 12.11 -3.54 -16.63
N ASP A 50 11.47 -4.59 -16.12
CA ASP A 50 12.11 -5.87 -15.80
C ASP A 50 11.35 -7.06 -16.44
N PRO A 51 11.84 -7.58 -17.59
CA PRO A 51 11.24 -8.74 -18.23
C PRO A 51 11.21 -10.01 -17.36
N ALA A 52 12.15 -10.18 -16.42
CA ALA A 52 12.15 -11.32 -15.52
C ALA A 52 11.02 -11.19 -14.49
N ALA A 53 10.77 -9.98 -13.98
CA ALA A 53 9.64 -9.71 -13.10
C ALA A 53 8.28 -9.96 -13.79
N LEU A 54 8.14 -9.62 -15.08
CA LEU A 54 6.94 -9.93 -15.87
C LEU A 54 6.69 -11.44 -15.94
N ARG A 55 7.73 -12.25 -16.18
CA ARG A 55 7.59 -13.71 -16.21
C ARG A 55 7.14 -14.30 -14.87
N GLN A 56 7.58 -13.71 -13.76
CA GLN A 56 7.16 -14.15 -12.42
C GLN A 56 5.66 -13.91 -12.17
N GLN A 57 5.03 -12.96 -12.85
CA GLN A 57 3.59 -12.70 -12.72
C GLN A 57 2.72 -13.77 -13.40
N ILE A 58 3.30 -14.55 -14.33
CA ILE A 58 2.60 -15.62 -15.06
C ILE A 58 2.27 -16.76 -14.07
N PRO A 59 0.98 -17.11 -13.89
CA PRO A 59 0.58 -18.23 -13.06
C PRO A 59 1.31 -19.52 -13.47
N PRO A 60 1.70 -20.40 -12.51
CA PRO A 60 2.44 -21.62 -12.82
C PRO A 60 1.85 -22.45 -13.96
N GLY A 61 0.53 -22.64 -13.99
CA GLY A 61 -0.18 -23.38 -15.04
C GLY A 61 -0.17 -22.74 -16.44
N LEU A 62 0.26 -21.49 -16.58
CA LEU A 62 0.37 -20.77 -17.85
C LEU A 62 1.81 -20.51 -18.29
N ARG A 63 2.82 -20.96 -17.51
CA ARG A 63 4.24 -20.72 -17.83
C ARG A 63 4.71 -21.39 -19.11
N TRP A 64 4.04 -22.47 -19.53
CA TRP A 64 4.33 -23.18 -20.79
C TRP A 64 4.18 -22.29 -22.04
N LEU A 65 3.43 -21.18 -21.96
CA LEU A 65 3.28 -20.19 -23.04
C LEU A 65 4.57 -19.42 -23.35
N GLY A 66 5.58 -19.45 -22.46
CA GLY A 66 6.88 -18.83 -22.66
C GLY A 66 6.80 -17.34 -23.05
N LEU A 67 7.26 -17.03 -24.27
CA LEU A 67 7.28 -15.66 -24.80
C LEU A 67 5.87 -15.07 -25.00
N LEU A 68 4.88 -15.89 -25.38
CA LEU A 68 3.50 -15.42 -25.55
C LEU A 68 2.90 -15.00 -24.21
N GLY A 69 3.12 -15.78 -23.15
CA GLY A 69 2.68 -15.41 -21.80
C GLY A 69 3.33 -14.11 -21.31
N THR A 70 4.61 -13.91 -21.66
CA THR A 70 5.33 -12.67 -21.34
C THR A 70 4.74 -11.48 -22.11
N ALA A 71 4.46 -11.63 -23.41
CA ALA A 71 3.87 -10.59 -24.24
C ALA A 71 2.46 -10.20 -23.76
N LEU A 72 1.63 -11.17 -23.39
CA LEU A 72 0.31 -10.95 -22.80
C LEU A 72 0.42 -10.17 -21.48
N THR A 73 1.33 -10.58 -20.60
CA THR A 73 1.54 -9.91 -19.30
C THR A 73 2.03 -8.47 -19.51
N ALA A 74 2.93 -8.24 -20.47
CA ALA A 74 3.39 -6.90 -20.83
C ALA A 74 2.24 -6.03 -21.38
N ALA A 75 1.35 -6.59 -22.21
CA ALA A 75 0.18 -5.87 -22.72
C ALA A 75 -0.76 -5.43 -21.59
N ILE A 76 -1.05 -6.32 -20.64
CA ILE A 76 -1.85 -6.01 -19.44
C ILE A 76 -1.16 -4.92 -18.60
N ALA A 77 0.15 -5.03 -18.38
CA ALA A 77 0.90 -4.05 -17.62
C ALA A 77 0.92 -2.67 -18.31
N ARG A 78 1.01 -2.59 -19.64
CA ARG A 78 0.89 -1.31 -20.38
C ARG A 78 -0.50 -0.71 -20.24
N TRP A 79 -1.56 -1.51 -20.36
CA TRP A 79 -2.92 -1.03 -20.13
C TRP A 79 -3.09 -0.49 -18.70
N LEU A 80 -2.55 -1.18 -17.69
CA LEU A 80 -2.55 -0.70 -16.30
C LEU A 80 -1.75 0.59 -16.12
N ARG A 81 -0.60 0.72 -16.78
CA ARG A 81 0.21 1.95 -16.77
C ARG A 81 -0.61 3.12 -17.29
N ASP A 82 -1.26 2.92 -18.44
CA ASP A 82 -2.03 3.98 -19.09
C ASP A 82 -3.26 4.35 -18.23
N LYS A 83 -3.92 3.36 -17.62
CA LYS A 83 -4.99 3.58 -16.62
C LYS A 83 -4.51 4.39 -15.41
N TYR A 84 -3.36 4.04 -14.83
CA TYR A 84 -2.85 4.72 -13.63
C TYR A 84 -2.13 6.04 -13.93
N ARG A 85 -1.79 6.32 -15.18
CA ARG A 85 -1.12 7.57 -15.57
C ARG A 85 -1.96 8.80 -15.25
N GLU A 86 -3.27 8.75 -15.47
CA GLU A 86 -4.16 9.85 -15.13
C GLU A 86 -4.22 10.08 -13.62
N GLU A 87 -4.34 9.00 -12.84
CA GLU A 87 -4.34 9.05 -11.37
C GLU A 87 -3.00 9.57 -10.82
N SER A 88 -1.87 9.10 -11.38
CA SER A 88 -0.54 9.46 -10.91
C SER A 88 -0.09 10.85 -11.34
N SER A 89 -0.66 11.42 -12.42
CA SER A 89 -0.37 12.79 -12.86
C SER A 89 -0.67 13.86 -11.80
N ARG A 90 -1.52 13.53 -10.81
CA ARG A 90 -1.91 14.42 -9.71
C ARG A 90 -1.02 14.29 -8.48
N THR A 91 -0.01 13.44 -8.51
CA THR A 91 0.90 13.19 -7.40
C THR A 91 2.34 13.16 -7.88
N SER A 92 3.28 13.32 -6.95
CA SER A 92 4.71 13.35 -7.22
C SER A 92 5.45 12.67 -6.08
N LEU A 93 6.70 12.25 -6.31
CA LEU A 93 7.53 11.69 -5.25
C LEU A 93 7.63 12.65 -4.06
N THR A 94 7.87 13.94 -4.32
CA THR A 94 7.90 14.98 -3.28
C THR A 94 6.61 14.99 -2.46
N ARG A 95 5.45 14.98 -3.12
CA ARG A 95 4.15 14.97 -2.42
C ARG A 95 3.97 13.73 -1.55
N VAL A 96 4.42 12.57 -2.01
CA VAL A 96 4.38 11.31 -1.25
C VAL A 96 5.27 11.41 -0.01
N LEU A 97 6.50 11.91 -0.14
CA LEU A 97 7.41 12.09 0.99
C LEU A 97 6.85 13.08 2.02
N ASP A 98 6.22 14.16 1.56
CA ASP A 98 5.59 15.14 2.46
C ASP A 98 4.43 14.53 3.25
N VAL A 99 3.62 13.67 2.62
CA VAL A 99 2.56 12.93 3.32
C VAL A 99 3.15 12.03 4.41
N PHE A 100 4.24 11.31 4.12
CA PHE A 100 4.89 10.45 5.12
C PHE A 100 5.51 11.25 6.27
N ARG A 101 6.18 12.36 5.98
CA ARG A 101 6.72 13.27 7.01
C ARG A 101 5.62 13.83 7.90
N GLU A 102 4.48 14.22 7.31
CA GLU A 102 3.35 14.71 8.07
C GLU A 102 2.73 13.62 8.96
N ALA A 103 2.56 12.40 8.45
CA ALA A 103 2.11 11.27 9.26
C ALA A 103 3.07 10.97 10.43
N GLN A 104 4.38 10.96 10.16
CA GLN A 104 5.42 10.77 11.17
C GLN A 104 5.40 11.87 12.23
N ALA A 105 5.25 13.14 11.82
CA ALA A 105 5.15 14.28 12.74
C ALA A 105 3.92 14.18 13.64
N VAL A 106 2.77 13.81 13.08
CA VAL A 106 1.53 13.61 13.84
C VAL A 106 1.70 12.49 14.86
N LEU A 107 2.22 11.32 14.45
CA LEU A 107 2.43 10.19 15.36
C LEU A 107 3.42 10.48 16.49
N ARG A 108 4.41 11.34 16.26
CA ARG A 108 5.36 11.79 17.30
C ARG A 108 4.76 12.84 18.24
N GLY A 109 3.68 13.50 17.84
CA GLY A 109 3.00 14.52 18.63
C GLY A 109 2.38 13.98 19.92
N PRO A 110 2.16 14.83 20.93
CA PRO A 110 1.62 14.42 22.23
C PRO A 110 0.18 13.89 22.14
N GLY A 111 -0.61 14.36 21.17
CA GLY A 111 -2.01 13.93 20.96
C GLY A 111 -2.18 12.60 20.22
N ALA A 112 -1.07 11.95 19.81
CA ALA A 112 -1.15 10.67 19.11
C ALA A 112 -1.27 9.48 20.06
N LEU A 113 -0.77 9.58 21.30
CA LEU A 113 -0.77 8.47 22.23
C LEU A 113 -2.18 8.25 22.79
N GLY A 114 -2.74 7.09 22.48
CA GLY A 114 -4.05 6.66 22.94
C GLY A 114 -4.05 6.06 24.34
N PRO A 115 -5.24 5.85 24.93
CA PRO A 115 -5.39 5.16 26.21
C PRO A 115 -4.95 3.70 26.16
N ASP A 116 -4.85 3.11 24.96
CA ASP A 116 -4.33 1.77 24.72
C ASP A 116 -2.79 1.72 24.64
N GLY A 117 -2.11 2.84 24.86
CA GLY A 117 -0.65 2.97 24.79
C GLY A 117 -0.10 3.01 23.36
N GLU A 118 -0.96 2.99 22.34
CA GLU A 118 -0.56 3.03 20.93
C GLU A 118 -0.64 4.43 20.35
N ARG A 119 0.09 4.68 19.27
CA ARG A 119 0.04 5.95 18.54
C ARG A 119 -0.98 5.87 17.41
N HIS A 120 -1.88 6.84 17.35
CA HIS A 120 -2.91 6.96 16.31
C HIS A 120 -2.86 8.35 15.65
N LEU A 121 -3.25 8.43 14.39
CA LEU A 121 -3.21 9.65 13.57
C LEU A 121 -4.28 10.68 13.96
N VAL A 122 -5.36 10.24 14.61
CA VAL A 122 -6.51 11.10 14.94
C VAL A 122 -6.97 10.84 16.36
N GLY A 123 -6.85 11.85 17.23
CA GLY A 123 -7.48 11.85 18.55
C GLY A 123 -7.04 10.73 19.50
N GLY A 124 -5.86 10.15 19.30
CA GLY A 124 -5.34 9.06 20.13
C GLY A 124 -6.20 7.80 20.11
N ALA A 125 -6.97 7.54 19.05
CA ALA A 125 -7.75 6.31 18.93
C ALA A 125 -7.67 5.74 17.51
N LEU A 126 -7.78 4.41 17.39
CA LEU A 126 -7.78 3.75 16.10
C LEU A 126 -8.92 4.30 15.23
N SER A 127 -8.55 4.74 14.04
CA SER A 127 -9.47 5.32 13.08
C SER A 127 -9.20 4.78 11.67
N TYR A 128 -10.10 5.15 10.75
CA TYR A 128 -9.88 4.89 9.33
C TYR A 128 -8.57 5.50 8.81
N ALA A 129 -8.13 6.64 9.35
CA ALA A 129 -6.90 7.29 8.94
C ALA A 129 -5.68 6.38 9.17
N ASP A 130 -5.67 5.67 10.30
CA ASP A 130 -4.60 4.72 10.65
C ASP A 130 -4.54 3.58 9.65
N ILE A 131 -5.67 2.97 9.31
CA ILE A 131 -5.74 1.90 8.31
C ILE A 131 -5.31 2.38 6.93
N ALA A 132 -5.85 3.52 6.47
CA ALA A 132 -5.55 4.08 5.16
C ALA A 132 -4.06 4.43 5.02
N MET A 133 -3.46 5.03 6.05
CA MET A 133 -2.05 5.36 6.06
C MET A 133 -1.16 4.12 6.21
N ALA A 134 -1.52 3.16 7.07
CA ALA A 134 -0.82 1.89 7.20
C ALA A 134 -0.72 1.15 5.87
N VAL A 135 -1.78 1.20 5.05
CA VAL A 135 -1.79 0.65 3.69
C VAL A 135 -0.91 1.47 2.75
N ALA A 136 -0.97 2.80 2.82
CA ALA A 136 -0.10 3.69 2.02
C ALA A 136 1.40 3.45 2.31
N VAL A 137 1.78 3.21 3.56
CA VAL A 137 3.15 2.90 4.00
C VAL A 137 3.68 1.61 3.37
N GLN A 138 2.82 0.71 2.85
CA GLN A 138 3.29 -0.45 2.07
C GLN A 138 4.04 -0.06 0.79
N ALA A 139 3.89 1.17 0.30
CA ALA A 139 4.67 1.69 -0.83
C ALA A 139 6.17 1.83 -0.48
N LEU A 140 6.50 2.15 0.78
CA LEU A 140 7.90 2.23 1.25
C LEU A 140 8.53 0.84 1.36
N LYS A 141 7.82 -0.07 2.04
CA LYS A 141 8.25 -1.44 2.29
C LYS A 141 7.03 -2.35 2.25
N PRO A 142 6.91 -3.30 1.32
CA PRO A 142 5.79 -4.22 1.31
C PRO A 142 5.63 -4.98 2.64
N PHE A 143 4.38 -5.21 3.07
CA PHE A 143 4.07 -5.96 4.29
C PHE A 143 3.98 -7.46 3.98
N GLY A 144 4.68 -8.27 4.78
CA GLY A 144 4.58 -9.74 4.81
C GLY A 144 4.91 -10.48 3.49
N PRO A 145 4.88 -11.82 3.51
CA PRO A 145 4.67 -12.59 2.29
C PRO A 145 3.29 -12.19 1.75
N SER A 146 3.19 -11.81 0.48
CA SER A 146 1.88 -11.48 -0.07
C SER A 146 0.98 -12.73 -0.03
N SER A 147 -0.33 -12.56 0.10
CA SER A 147 -1.28 -13.66 -0.13
C SER A 147 -1.18 -14.24 -1.56
N ALA A 148 -0.50 -13.55 -2.47
CA ALA A 148 -0.03 -14.11 -3.73
C ALA A 148 1.29 -14.89 -3.52
N ALA A 149 1.51 -15.94 -4.30
CA ALA A 149 2.68 -16.84 -4.19
C ALA A 149 4.08 -16.19 -4.32
N SER A 150 4.19 -14.87 -4.44
CA SER A 150 5.44 -14.12 -4.56
C SER A 150 5.34 -12.77 -3.84
N ALA A 151 6.24 -12.49 -2.90
CA ALA A 151 6.32 -11.19 -2.23
C ALA A 151 6.35 -10.03 -3.25
N ARG A 152 5.63 -8.95 -2.96
CA ARG A 152 5.63 -7.75 -3.81
C ARG A 152 7.03 -7.15 -3.83
N PRO A 153 7.59 -6.80 -5.00
CA PRO A 153 8.91 -6.17 -5.04
C PRO A 153 8.87 -4.77 -4.42
N PRO A 154 9.94 -4.35 -3.72
CA PRO A 154 10.04 -2.99 -3.20
C PRO A 154 10.13 -1.96 -4.33
N LEU A 155 9.52 -0.80 -4.14
CA LEU A 155 9.59 0.31 -5.10
C LEU A 155 10.97 0.96 -5.06
N LYS A 156 11.79 0.75 -6.10
CA LYS A 156 13.17 1.27 -6.19
C LYS A 156 13.28 2.76 -5.86
N VAL A 157 12.33 3.56 -6.34
CA VAL A 157 12.28 5.02 -6.12
C VAL A 157 12.07 5.41 -4.64
N LEU A 158 11.46 4.54 -3.83
CA LEU A 158 11.21 4.78 -2.41
C LEU A 158 12.23 4.09 -1.48
N GLN A 159 13.07 3.19 -2.00
CA GLN A 159 14.07 2.48 -1.19
C GLN A 159 15.03 3.41 -0.43
N PRO A 160 15.57 4.50 -1.02
CA PRO A 160 16.48 5.40 -0.31
C PRO A 160 15.88 6.04 0.95
N TYR A 161 14.55 6.11 1.04
CA TYR A 161 13.83 6.78 2.12
C TYR A 161 13.37 5.82 3.24
N GLN A 162 13.63 4.50 3.13
CA GLN A 162 13.19 3.55 4.15
C GLN A 162 13.80 3.83 5.53
N ALA A 163 15.05 4.31 5.57
CA ALA A 163 15.70 4.69 6.83
C ALA A 163 15.06 5.97 7.44
N GLU A 164 14.68 6.95 6.61
CA GLU A 164 14.00 8.18 7.05
C GLU A 164 12.66 7.89 7.72
N PHE A 165 11.93 6.87 7.22
CA PHE A 165 10.58 6.51 7.67
C PHE A 165 10.53 5.18 8.44
N ALA A 166 11.63 4.78 9.07
CA ALA A 166 11.72 3.50 9.77
C ALA A 166 10.71 3.36 10.93
N ASP A 167 10.46 4.45 11.66
CA ASP A 167 9.46 4.51 12.73
C ASP A 167 8.02 4.40 12.21
N LEU A 168 7.71 5.02 11.08
CA LEU A 168 6.40 4.92 10.43
C LEU A 168 6.15 3.49 9.90
N ILE A 169 7.19 2.83 9.39
CA ILE A 169 7.14 1.41 9.02
C ILE A 169 6.90 0.54 10.26
N ALA A 170 7.63 0.79 11.35
CA ALA A 170 7.46 0.04 12.60
C ALA A 170 6.06 0.24 13.21
N TRP A 171 5.55 1.47 13.19
CA TRP A 171 4.18 1.78 13.61
C TRP A 171 3.13 0.98 12.83
N ARG A 172 3.26 0.97 11.50
CA ARG A 172 2.38 0.16 10.63
C ARG A 172 2.45 -1.32 11.03
N ASP A 173 3.66 -1.85 11.18
CA ASP A 173 3.88 -3.27 11.47
C ASP A 173 3.26 -3.66 12.83
N ALA A 174 3.41 -2.81 13.86
CA ALA A 174 2.76 -3.00 15.15
C ALA A 174 1.22 -2.95 15.05
N LEU A 175 0.68 -2.00 14.27
CA LEU A 175 -0.76 -1.90 14.03
C LEU A 175 -1.30 -3.17 13.37
N PHE A 176 -0.65 -3.68 12.32
CA PHE A 176 -1.09 -4.93 11.68
C PHE A 176 -0.93 -6.14 12.59
N ALA A 177 0.15 -6.24 13.38
CA ALA A 177 0.33 -7.33 14.32
C ALA A 177 -0.78 -7.37 15.39
N LYS A 178 -1.25 -6.20 15.85
CA LYS A 178 -2.31 -6.07 16.85
C LYS A 178 -3.69 -6.47 16.31
N TYR A 179 -4.04 -6.04 15.10
CA TYR A 179 -5.41 -6.19 14.57
C TYR A 179 -5.58 -7.30 13.53
N PHE A 180 -4.49 -7.77 12.92
CA PHE A 180 -4.47 -8.82 11.91
C PHE A 180 -3.37 -9.84 12.22
N PRO A 181 -3.40 -10.49 13.40
CA PRO A 181 -2.42 -11.51 13.73
C PRO A 181 -2.48 -12.62 12.68
N THR A 182 -1.36 -12.85 11.99
CA THR A 182 -1.23 -14.05 11.16
C THR A 182 -1.14 -15.25 12.08
N ASP A 183 -2.19 -16.07 12.10
CA ASP A 183 -2.15 -17.39 12.73
C ASP A 183 -1.06 -18.23 12.05
N THR A 184 0.16 -18.22 12.58
CA THR A 184 1.23 -19.14 12.19
C THR A 184 1.01 -20.53 12.80
N LYS A 185 -0.25 -21.00 12.84
CA LYS A 185 -0.59 -22.38 13.18
C LYS A 185 -0.99 -23.11 11.91
N SER A 186 0.03 -23.59 11.20
CA SER A 186 -0.10 -24.76 10.35
C SER A 186 0.88 -25.78 10.93
N ASP A 187 0.38 -26.61 11.83
CA ASP A 187 0.99 -27.90 12.17
C ASP A 187 1.01 -28.81 10.93
#